data_AF-A0A7C4BJU8-F1
#
_entry.id   AF-A0A7C4BJU8-F1
#
_cell.length_a   1.000
_cell.length_b   1.000
_cell.length_c   1.000
_cell.angle_alpha   90.00
_cell.angle_beta   90.00
_cell.angle_gamma   90.00
#
_symmetry.space_group_name_H-M   'P 1'
#
loop_
_entity.id
_entity.type
_entity.pdbx_description
1 polymer ?
#
loop_
_entity_poly.entity_id
_entity_poly.type
_entity_poly.pdbx_seq_one_letter_code
_entity_poly.pdbx_strand_id
1 'polypeptide(L)'
;MDRVLTFEDWIETYLQIQEEDLNFLTNEKLREMFFNNPKGLIEELRARTRRRREAFQFSKHLNIRDIPEAKIEEVQKKLELISLRENLLHDLVSKIIELYELAFYYSQKLQDISKKPLDETSALTDLLKTARENAKDPIN
;
A
#
# COMPACT_ATOMS: atom_id res chain seq x y z
N MET A 1 -34.89 -0.63 -21.36
CA MET A 1 -34.84 0.83 -21.13
C MET A 1 -33.41 1.17 -20.81
N ASP A 2 -32.73 1.90 -21.69
CA ASP A 2 -31.38 2.40 -21.42
C ASP A 2 -31.50 3.54 -20.40
N ARG A 3 -31.14 3.24 -19.14
CA ARG A 3 -31.16 4.24 -18.07
C ARG A 3 -29.88 5.06 -18.19
N VAL A 4 -30.01 6.35 -18.48
CA VAL A 4 -28.88 7.28 -18.52
C VAL A 4 -28.35 7.45 -17.09
N LEU A 5 -27.05 7.27 -16.90
CA LEU A 5 -26.39 7.49 -15.61
C LEU A 5 -26.48 8.97 -15.23
N THR A 6 -27.10 9.28 -14.10
CA THR A 6 -27.20 10.66 -13.59
C THR A 6 -26.02 11.02 -12.69
N PHE A 7 -25.86 12.32 -12.41
CA PHE A 7 -24.86 12.77 -11.43
C PHE A 7 -25.15 12.24 -10.02
N GLU A 8 -26.41 12.12 -9.63
CA GLU A 8 -26.81 11.51 -8.36
C GLU A 8 -26.43 10.03 -8.31
N ASP A 9 -26.67 9.27 -9.39
CA ASP A 9 -26.26 7.86 -9.48
C ASP A 9 -24.74 7.70 -9.34
N TRP A 10 -23.97 8.63 -9.92
CA TRP A 10 -22.52 8.64 -9.79
C TRP A 10 -22.07 8.90 -8.36
N ILE A 11 -22.69 9.86 -7.65
CA ILE A 11 -22.36 10.13 -6.24
C ILE A 11 -22.52 8.86 -5.41
N GLU A 12 -23.68 8.20 -5.52
CA GLU A 12 -23.96 6.97 -4.76
C GLU A 12 -22.99 5.85 -5.13
N THR A 13 -22.73 5.67 -6.42
CA THR A 13 -21.76 4.67 -6.91
C THR A 13 -20.35 4.95 -6.37
N TYR A 14 -19.92 6.21 -6.38
CA TYR A 14 -18.58 6.59 -5.92
C TYR A 14 -18.43 6.40 -4.41
N LEU A 15 -19.46 6.77 -3.64
CA LEU A 15 -19.51 6.53 -2.20
C LEU A 15 -19.45 5.04 -1.87
N GLN A 16 -20.16 4.19 -2.63
CA GLN A 16 -20.11 2.74 -2.47
C GLN A 16 -18.70 2.20 -2.74
N ILE A 17 -18.03 2.65 -3.80
CA ILE A 17 -16.65 2.25 -4.09
C ILE A 17 -15.72 2.63 -2.92
N GLN A 18 -15.86 3.84 -2.38
CA GLN A 18 -15.07 4.27 -1.22
C GLN A 18 -15.37 3.42 0.03
N GLU A 19 -16.63 3.03 0.24
CA GLU A 19 -17.03 2.17 1.35
C GLU A 19 -16.45 0.75 1.22
N GLU A 20 -16.45 0.17 0.02
CA GLU A 20 -15.80 -1.11 -0.27
C GLU A 20 -14.29 -1.08 -0.02
N ASP A 21 -13.65 0.06 -0.30
CA ASP A 21 -12.23 0.27 -0.03
C ASP A 21 -11.96 0.43 1.47
N LEU A 22 -12.79 1.19 2.20
CA LEU A 22 -12.69 1.31 3.65
C LEU A 22 -12.88 -0.05 4.33
N ASN A 23 -13.87 -0.83 3.89
CA ASN A 23 -14.10 -2.19 4.37
C ASN A 23 -12.90 -3.09 4.11
N PHE A 24 -12.28 -3.00 2.94
CA PHE A 24 -11.05 -3.76 2.65
C PHE A 24 -9.91 -3.37 3.60
N LEU A 25 -9.73 -2.08 3.85
CA LEU A 25 -8.63 -1.55 4.67
C LEU A 25 -8.83 -1.76 6.18
N THR A 26 -10.05 -2.04 6.62
CA THR A 26 -10.38 -2.24 8.05
C THR A 26 -10.62 -3.70 8.42
N ASN A 27 -10.70 -4.60 7.44
CA ASN A 27 -10.97 -6.02 7.66
C ASN A 27 -9.68 -6.84 7.84
N GLU A 28 -9.78 -7.99 8.50
CA GLU A 28 -8.72 -8.98 8.69
C GLU A 28 -8.05 -9.41 7.38
N LYS A 29 -8.78 -9.34 6.26
CA LYS A 29 -8.23 -9.62 4.92
C LYS A 29 -6.99 -8.79 4.59
N LEU A 30 -6.92 -7.51 5.01
CA LEU A 30 -5.72 -6.68 4.82
C LEU A 30 -4.52 -7.30 5.53
N ARG A 31 -4.71 -7.67 6.80
CA ARG A 31 -3.68 -8.27 7.65
C ARG A 31 -3.22 -9.61 7.08
N GLU A 32 -4.15 -10.46 6.66
CA GLU A 32 -3.84 -11.75 6.06
C GLU A 32 -3.00 -11.58 4.79
N MET A 33 -3.41 -10.68 3.89
CA MET A 33 -2.66 -10.41 2.65
C MET A 33 -1.29 -9.80 2.95
N PHE A 34 -1.17 -8.93 3.95
CA PHE A 34 0.11 -8.33 4.32
C PHE A 34 1.17 -9.37 4.70
N PHE A 35 0.80 -10.38 5.51
CA PHE A 35 1.76 -11.40 5.96
C PHE A 35 1.91 -12.57 4.97
N ASN A 36 0.83 -13.00 4.31
CA ASN A 36 0.81 -14.23 3.53
C ASN A 36 0.96 -14.01 2.01
N ASN A 37 0.44 -12.90 1.49
CA ASN A 37 0.53 -12.57 0.05
C ASN A 37 0.88 -11.08 -0.18
N PRO A 38 2.10 -10.68 0.22
CA PRO A 38 2.53 -9.30 0.21
C PRO A 38 2.46 -8.63 -1.17
N LYS A 39 2.85 -9.35 -2.24
CA LYS A 39 2.76 -8.83 -3.62
C LYS A 39 1.31 -8.64 -4.05
N GLY A 40 0.44 -9.61 -3.74
CA GLY A 40 -0.99 -9.52 -4.04
C GLY A 40 -1.68 -8.36 -3.32
N LEU A 41 -1.23 -8.02 -2.10
CA LEU A 41 -1.74 -6.83 -1.40
C LEU A 41 -1.46 -5.54 -2.18
N ILE A 42 -0.23 -5.37 -2.67
CA ILE A 42 0.15 -4.17 -3.43
C ILE A 42 -0.62 -4.07 -4.74
N GLU A 43 -0.80 -5.19 -5.45
CA GLU A 43 -1.61 -5.24 -6.67
C GLU A 43 -3.07 -4.86 -6.40
N GLU A 44 -3.66 -5.38 -5.33
CA GLU A 44 -5.04 -5.07 -4.91
C GLU A 44 -5.20 -3.58 -4.54
N LEU A 45 -4.29 -3.01 -3.75
CA LEU A 45 -4.29 -1.59 -3.38
C LEU A 45 -4.18 -0.67 -4.61
N ARG A 46 -3.32 -1.04 -5.57
CA ARG A 46 -3.17 -0.32 -6.85
C ARG A 46 -4.43 -0.45 -7.71
N ALA A 47 -5.05 -1.62 -7.77
CA ALA A 47 -6.27 -1.86 -8.53
C ALA A 47 -7.43 -1.02 -7.98
N ARG A 48 -7.59 -0.95 -6.66
CA ARG A 48 -8.61 -0.12 -5.99
C ARG A 48 -8.42 1.37 -6.28
N THR A 49 -7.18 1.85 -6.15
CA THR A 49 -6.85 3.24 -6.47
C THR A 49 -7.14 3.59 -7.92
N ARG A 50 -6.84 2.67 -8.85
CA ARG A 50 -7.17 2.83 -10.27
C ARG A 50 -8.69 2.88 -10.50
N ARG A 51 -9.45 1.97 -9.89
CA ARG A 51 -10.91 1.93 -9.98
C ARG A 51 -11.54 3.25 -9.51
N ARG A 52 -11.10 3.78 -8.35
CA ARG A 52 -11.55 5.10 -7.87
C ARG A 52 -11.22 6.20 -8.88
N ARG A 53 -9.99 6.24 -9.39
CA ARG A 53 -9.58 7.25 -10.39
C ARG A 53 -10.44 7.18 -11.65
N GLU A 54 -10.72 5.99 -12.17
CA GLU A 54 -11.57 5.78 -13.35
C GLU A 54 -13.00 6.22 -13.07
N ALA A 55 -13.59 5.79 -11.94
CA ALA A 55 -14.92 6.22 -11.51
C ALA A 55 -15.02 7.75 -11.34
N PHE A 56 -13.96 8.41 -10.87
CA PHE A 56 -13.91 9.86 -10.77
C PHE A 56 -13.88 10.52 -12.15
N GLN A 57 -13.18 9.96 -13.15
CA GLN A 57 -13.18 10.54 -14.50
C GLN A 57 -14.57 10.54 -15.14
N PHE A 58 -15.40 9.53 -14.86
CA PHE A 58 -16.77 9.48 -15.38
C PHE A 58 -17.61 10.69 -14.95
N SER A 59 -17.38 11.23 -13.75
CA SER A 59 -18.10 12.42 -13.25
C SER A 59 -17.99 13.63 -14.18
N LYS A 60 -16.88 13.77 -14.90
CA LYS A 60 -16.61 14.90 -15.80
C LYS A 60 -17.54 14.94 -17.01
N HIS A 61 -18.18 13.83 -17.32
CA HIS A 61 -19.10 13.69 -18.44
C HIS A 61 -20.57 13.81 -18.04
N LEU A 62 -20.86 14.02 -16.74
CA LEU A 62 -22.21 14.09 -16.21
C LEU A 62 -22.68 15.54 -16.11
N ASN A 63 -23.96 15.75 -16.40
CA ASN A 63 -24.56 17.07 -16.34
C ASN A 63 -25.00 17.41 -14.90
N ILE A 64 -24.24 18.30 -14.25
CA ILE A 64 -24.52 18.76 -12.88
C ILE A 64 -25.75 19.67 -12.83
N ARG A 65 -26.17 20.26 -13.96
CA ARG A 65 -27.30 21.21 -14.01
C ARG A 65 -28.67 20.53 -13.84
N ASP A 66 -28.72 19.22 -13.91
CA ASP A 66 -29.97 18.45 -13.78
C ASP A 66 -30.36 18.20 -12.31
N ILE A 67 -29.56 18.70 -11.36
CA ILE A 67 -29.84 18.58 -9.91
C ILE A 67 -30.95 19.58 -9.52
N PRO A 68 -32.06 19.10 -8.93
CA PRO A 68 -33.11 19.98 -8.41
C PRO A 68 -32.57 20.91 -7.31
N GLU A 69 -33.02 22.16 -7.28
CA GLU A 69 -32.56 23.18 -6.32
C GLU A 69 -32.71 22.71 -4.86
N ALA A 70 -33.80 22.01 -4.55
CA ALA A 70 -34.07 21.45 -3.23
C ALA A 70 -33.05 20.39 -2.77
N LYS A 71 -32.25 19.82 -3.68
CA LYS A 71 -31.23 18.80 -3.39
C LYS A 71 -29.80 19.34 -3.37
N ILE A 72 -29.59 20.61 -3.74
CA ILE A 72 -28.24 21.18 -3.87
C ILE A 72 -27.44 21.04 -2.58
N GLU A 73 -28.04 21.36 -1.42
CA GLU A 73 -27.36 21.27 -0.13
C GLU A 73 -26.95 19.82 0.21
N GLU A 74 -27.85 18.85 -0.04
CA GLU A 74 -27.57 17.44 0.19
C GLU A 74 -26.43 16.94 -0.71
N VAL A 75 -26.49 17.26 -2.00
CA VAL A 75 -25.46 16.90 -2.97
C VAL A 75 -24.12 17.51 -2.55
N GLN A 76 -24.11 18.77 -2.12
CA GLN A 76 -22.88 19.43 -1.71
C GLN A 76 -22.24 18.75 -0.49
N LYS A 77 -23.03 18.37 0.52
CA LYS A 77 -22.53 17.57 1.66
C LYS A 77 -21.95 16.23 1.23
N LYS A 78 -22.60 15.54 0.27
CA LYS A 78 -22.08 14.28 -0.28
C LYS A 78 -20.76 14.48 -1.03
N LEU A 79 -20.61 15.55 -1.79
CA LEU A 79 -19.37 15.88 -2.50
C LEU A 79 -18.23 16.23 -1.54
N GLU A 80 -18.52 16.97 -0.46
CA GLU A 80 -17.54 17.24 0.60
C GLU A 80 -17.07 15.96 1.28
N LEU A 81 -18.02 15.05 1.59
CA LEU A 81 -17.70 13.74 2.15
C LEU A 81 -16.86 12.89 1.19
N ILE A 82 -17.19 12.87 -0.11
CA ILE A 82 -16.42 12.19 -1.15
C ILE A 82 -14.98 12.69 -1.17
N SER A 83 -14.80 14.01 -1.17
CA SER A 83 -13.48 14.66 -1.19
C SER A 83 -12.66 14.29 0.06
N LEU A 84 -13.27 14.38 1.24
CA LEU A 84 -12.64 13.99 2.50
C LEU A 84 -12.21 12.52 2.49
N ARG A 85 -13.12 11.62 2.10
CA ARG A 85 -12.85 10.18 2.03
C ARG A 85 -11.74 9.86 1.04
N GLU A 86 -11.71 10.52 -0.11
CA GLU A 86 -10.68 10.26 -1.14
C GLU A 86 -9.29 10.64 -0.63
N ASN A 87 -9.16 11.80 0.02
CA ASN A 87 -7.88 12.22 0.60
C ASN A 87 -7.39 11.22 1.66
N LEU A 88 -8.29 10.81 2.57
CA LEU A 88 -7.95 9.83 3.61
C LEU A 88 -7.58 8.46 3.03
N LEU A 89 -8.32 7.98 2.03
CA LEU A 89 -8.02 6.72 1.35
C LEU A 89 -6.69 6.79 0.61
N HIS A 90 -6.41 7.90 -0.07
CA HIS A 90 -5.15 8.11 -0.77
C HIS A 90 -3.95 8.09 0.19
N ASP A 91 -4.04 8.83 1.29
CA ASP A 91 -2.99 8.90 2.30
C ASP A 91 -2.77 7.54 2.97
N LEU A 92 -3.85 6.85 3.34
CA LEU A 92 -3.77 5.55 3.99
C LEU A 92 -3.15 4.49 3.07
N VAL A 93 -3.58 4.42 1.81
CA VAL A 93 -3.02 3.49 0.83
C VAL A 93 -1.54 3.78 0.59
N SER A 94 -1.16 5.05 0.45
CA SER A 94 0.24 5.45 0.26
C SER A 94 1.10 5.02 1.45
N LYS A 95 0.65 5.26 2.68
CA LYS A 95 1.36 4.84 3.90
C LYS A 95 1.48 3.32 4.01
N ILE A 96 0.46 2.55 3.62
CA ILE A 96 0.54 1.08 3.62
C ILE A 96 1.61 0.60 2.64
N ILE A 97 1.68 1.21 1.45
CA ILE A 97 2.70 0.88 0.44
C ILE A 97 4.10 1.26 0.96
N GLU A 98 4.27 2.42 1.58
CA GLU A 98 5.55 2.84 2.18
C GLU A 98 6.01 1.87 3.29
N LEU A 99 5.10 1.49 4.20
CA LEU A 99 5.38 0.53 5.27
C LEU A 99 5.79 -0.83 4.70
N TYR A 100 5.14 -1.25 3.63
CA TYR A 100 5.51 -2.45 2.91
C TYR A 100 6.91 -2.36 2.33
N GLU A 101 7.21 -1.28 1.60
CA GLU A 101 8.53 -1.08 1.00
C GLU A 101 9.63 -1.10 2.06
N LEU A 102 9.41 -0.45 3.21
CA LEU A 102 10.32 -0.51 4.34
C LEU A 102 10.48 -1.94 4.87
N ALA A 103 9.38 -2.62 5.22
CA ALA A 103 9.41 -3.96 5.79
C ALA A 103 10.16 -4.95 4.87
N PHE A 104 9.90 -4.91 3.56
CA PHE A 104 10.52 -5.82 2.61
C PHE A 104 11.94 -5.42 2.23
N TYR A 105 12.25 -4.13 2.12
CA TYR A 105 13.62 -3.66 1.89
C TYR A 105 14.56 -4.10 3.01
N TYR A 106 14.14 -3.96 4.27
CA TYR A 106 14.94 -4.45 5.41
C TYR A 106 15.06 -5.98 5.43
N SER A 107 14.00 -6.71 5.04
CA SER A 107 14.04 -8.18 4.98
C SER A 107 15.06 -8.70 3.94
N GLN A 108 15.13 -8.07 2.77
CA GLN A 108 16.10 -8.45 1.73
C GLN A 108 17.53 -8.10 2.15
N LYS A 109 17.73 -6.92 2.76
CA LYS A 109 19.03 -6.51 3.27
C LYS A 109 19.56 -7.44 4.37
N LEU A 110 18.68 -7.95 5.24
CA LEU A 110 19.03 -8.96 6.23
C LEU A 110 19.35 -10.33 5.61
N GLN A 111 18.61 -10.73 4.57
CA GLN A 111 18.94 -11.95 3.81
C GLN A 111 20.28 -11.84 3.07
N ASP A 112 20.62 -10.68 2.52
CA ASP A 112 21.91 -10.45 1.86
C ASP A 112 23.09 -10.47 2.85
N ILE A 113 22.88 -9.99 4.08
CA ILE A 113 23.85 -10.15 5.17
C ILE A 113 23.99 -11.62 5.58
N SER A 114 22.88 -12.38 5.62
CA SER A 114 22.89 -13.81 5.95
C SER A 114 23.44 -14.70 4.82
N LYS A 115 23.40 -14.24 3.56
CA LYS A 115 23.91 -14.94 2.38
C LYS A 115 25.35 -14.58 2.03
N LYS A 116 25.97 -13.62 2.73
CA LYS A 116 27.43 -13.48 2.64
C LYS A 116 28.04 -14.82 3.06
N PRO A 117 28.83 -15.46 2.17
CA PRO A 117 29.45 -16.72 2.51
C PRO A 117 30.30 -16.54 3.75
N LEU A 118 30.35 -17.58 4.57
CA LEU A 118 31.21 -17.73 5.75
C LEU A 118 32.71 -17.69 5.38
N ASP A 119 33.13 -17.07 4.28
CA ASP A 119 34.52 -17.00 3.83
C ASP A 119 35.40 -16.12 4.72
N GLU A 120 34.79 -15.27 5.56
CA GLU A 120 35.52 -14.54 6.61
C GLU A 120 35.86 -15.43 7.82
N THR A 121 35.25 -16.62 7.95
CA THR A 121 35.67 -17.56 9.01
C THR A 121 36.97 -18.26 8.70
N SER A 122 37.33 -18.45 7.42
CA SER A 122 38.65 -19.01 7.05
C SER A 122 39.77 -18.03 7.43
N ALA A 123 39.57 -16.74 7.16
CA ALA A 123 40.49 -15.67 7.53
C ALA A 123 40.65 -15.53 9.06
N LEU A 124 39.57 -15.71 9.82
CA LEU A 124 39.62 -15.74 11.29
C LEU A 124 40.32 -17.00 11.83
N THR A 125 40.13 -18.17 11.23
CA THR A 125 40.88 -19.38 11.61
C THR A 125 42.35 -19.29 11.26
N ASP A 126 42.71 -18.68 10.12
CA ASP A 126 44.10 -18.48 9.74
C ASP A 126 44.77 -17.46 10.67
N LEU A 127 44.10 -16.34 10.99
CA LEU A 127 44.60 -15.38 12.00
C LEU A 127 44.75 -16.00 13.39
N LEU A 128 43.82 -16.85 13.83
CA LEU A 128 43.92 -17.56 15.10
C LEU A 128 45.03 -18.62 15.09
N LYS A 129 45.28 -19.25 13.95
CA LYS A 129 46.37 -20.22 13.78
C LYS A 129 47.73 -19.51 13.80
N THR A 130 47.87 -18.39 13.08
CA THR A 130 49.07 -17.55 13.09
C THR A 130 49.34 -16.95 14.48
N ALA A 131 48.30 -16.48 15.18
CA ALA A 131 48.44 -15.99 16.55
C ALA A 131 48.86 -17.09 17.54
N ARG A 132 48.40 -18.33 17.33
CA ARG A 132 48.72 -19.49 18.16
C ARG A 132 50.11 -20.08 17.86
N GLU A 133 50.60 -19.96 16.64
CA GLU A 133 51.98 -20.29 16.26
C GLU A 133 52.96 -19.26 16.82
N ASN A 134 52.65 -17.96 16.72
CA ASN A 134 53.46 -16.88 17.30
C ASN A 134 53.49 -16.88 18.85
N ALA A 135 52.51 -17.49 19.51
CA ALA A 135 52.48 -17.64 20.96
C ALA A 135 53.24 -18.87 21.49
N LYS A 136 53.69 -19.78 20.60
CA LYS A 136 54.44 -21.00 20.97
C LYS A 136 55.95 -20.83 20.91
N ASP A 137 56.45 -19.81 20.22
CA ASP A 137 57.86 -19.39 20.28
C ASP A 137 57.96 -18.06 21.01
N PRO A 138 58.01 -18.03 22.36
CA PRO A 138 58.55 -16.87 23.04
C PRO A 138 60.04 -16.83 22.66
N ILE A 139 60.42 -15.76 21.96
CA ILE A 139 61.79 -15.36 21.68
C ILE A 139 62.65 -15.66 22.93
N ASN A 140 63.57 -16.63 22.78
CA ASN A 140 64.72 -16.79 23.67
C ASN A 140 65.73 -15.69 23.37
#